data_AF-W1XUS5-F1
#
_entry.id   AF-W1XUS5-F1
#
_cell.length_a   1.000
_cell.length_b   1.000
_cell.length_c   1.000
_cell.angle_alpha   90.00
_cell.angle_beta   90.00
_cell.angle_gamma   90.00
#
_symmetry.space_group_name_H-M   'P 1'
#
loop_
_entity.id
_entity.type
_entity.pdbx_description
1 polymer ?
#
loop_
_entity_poly.entity_id
_entity_poly.type
_entity_poly.pdbx_seq_one_letter_code
_entity_poly.pdbx_strand_id
1 'polypeptide(L)'
;IRPILATEAEVAAAPEHFDTIPALGAKDLQFRIAVSPLDCLGCGNCVDICPAPKGKAIVMTSIDTEIEQAEAWNYGVNLPVKENPMKKETVKGSQFEQPLFEFSGACAGCGETPYAKLLTQLFG
;
A
#
# COMPACT_ATOMS: atom_id res chain seq x y z
N ILE A 1 -3.66 -3.02 -1.64
CA ILE A 1 -2.96 -2.26 -0.57
C ILE A 1 -1.52 -2.02 -1.03
N ARG A 2 -1.02 -0.79 -0.93
CA ARG A 2 0.35 -0.40 -1.31
C ARG A 2 0.93 0.56 -0.27
N PRO A 3 2.20 0.40 0.14
CA PRO A 3 2.92 1.48 0.78
C PRO A 3 3.27 2.55 -0.25
N ILE A 4 3.14 3.81 0.13
CA ILE A 4 3.50 4.97 -0.70
C ILE A 4 4.55 5.75 0.06
N LEU A 5 5.56 6.20 -0.68
CA LEU A 5 6.51 7.22 -0.25
C LEU A 5 6.27 8.50 -1.06
N ALA A 6 6.13 9.62 -0.37
CA ALA A 6 5.90 10.92 -0.98
C ALA A 6 6.79 11.97 -0.33
N THR A 7 7.23 12.97 -1.09
CA THR A 7 7.88 14.17 -0.56
C THR A 7 6.85 15.09 0.10
N GLU A 8 7.30 16.03 0.92
CA GLU A 8 6.40 17.03 1.53
C GLU A 8 5.63 17.85 0.47
N ALA A 9 6.28 18.18 -0.65
CA ALA A 9 5.64 18.88 -1.76
C ALA A 9 4.55 18.03 -2.44
N GLU A 10 4.79 16.74 -2.61
CA GLU A 10 3.78 15.81 -3.16
C GLU A 10 2.62 15.59 -2.20
N VAL A 11 2.85 15.62 -0.89
CA VAL A 11 1.76 15.58 0.11
C VAL A 11 0.96 16.87 0.08
N ALA A 12 1.60 18.04 -0.03
CA ALA A 12 0.92 19.33 -0.11
C ALA A 12 0.07 19.49 -1.39
N ALA A 13 0.42 18.80 -2.48
CA ALA A 13 -0.33 18.78 -3.73
C ALA A 13 -1.37 17.65 -3.82
N ALA A 14 -1.46 16.80 -2.80
CA ALA A 14 -2.33 15.63 -2.82
C ALA A 14 -3.82 16.00 -2.67
N PRO A 15 -4.74 15.16 -3.16
CA PRO A 15 -6.18 15.34 -2.92
C PRO A 15 -6.53 15.12 -1.44
N GLU A 16 -7.80 15.36 -1.11
CA GLU A 16 -8.34 15.04 0.21
C GLU A 16 -8.10 13.55 0.57
N HIS A 17 -8.09 13.27 1.88
CA HIS A 17 -7.85 11.94 2.44
C HIS A 17 -6.45 11.34 2.18
N PHE A 18 -5.47 12.11 1.69
CA PHE A 18 -4.08 11.66 1.51
C PHE A 18 -3.22 11.81 2.78
N ASP A 19 -3.71 11.33 3.93
CA ASP A 19 -2.97 11.38 5.18
C ASP A 19 -1.67 10.57 5.13
N THR A 20 -0.59 11.15 5.68
CA THR A 20 0.73 10.52 5.74
C THR A 20 1.34 10.65 7.13
N ILE A 21 2.36 9.82 7.41
CA ILE A 21 3.23 9.96 8.58
C ILE A 21 4.69 10.05 8.14
N PRO A 22 5.61 10.61 8.95
CA PRO A 22 7.03 10.60 8.62
C PRO A 22 7.55 9.17 8.36
N ALA A 23 8.27 8.99 7.26
CA ALA A 23 8.77 7.68 6.87
C ALA A 23 9.90 7.21 7.79
N LEU A 24 9.69 6.05 8.44
CA LEU A 24 10.74 5.44 9.27
C LEU A 24 11.83 4.82 8.40
N GLY A 25 13.05 5.33 8.49
CA GLY A 25 14.20 4.84 7.75
C GLY A 25 14.36 5.41 6.34
N ALA A 26 13.59 6.45 5.99
CA ALA A 26 13.80 7.24 4.78
C ALA A 26 13.65 8.72 5.15
N LYS A 27 14.76 9.47 5.16
CA LYS A 27 14.73 10.90 5.53
C LYS A 27 13.97 11.70 4.47
N ASP A 28 13.32 12.77 4.91
CA ASP A 28 12.62 13.75 4.05
C ASP A 28 11.47 13.17 3.21
N LEU A 29 11.03 11.95 3.55
CA LEU A 29 9.89 11.29 2.94
C LEU A 29 8.78 11.06 3.96
N GLN A 30 7.55 11.13 3.45
CA GLN A 30 6.32 10.76 4.11
C GLN A 30 5.89 9.37 3.65
N PHE A 31 5.22 8.64 4.52
CA PHE A 31 4.77 7.27 4.33
C PHE A 31 3.26 7.17 4.50
N ARG A 32 2.60 6.44 3.62
CA ARG A 32 1.18 6.12 3.69
C ARG A 32 0.95 4.65 3.33
N ILE A 33 0.04 4.00 4.04
CA ILE A 33 -0.57 2.75 3.57
C ILE A 33 -1.86 3.15 2.86
N ALA A 34 -1.96 2.85 1.56
CA ALA A 34 -3.16 3.08 0.79
C ALA A 34 -3.81 1.76 0.37
N VAL A 35 -5.13 1.75 0.27
CA VAL A 35 -5.93 0.61 -0.17
C VAL A 35 -6.67 1.05 -1.43
N SER A 36 -6.68 0.21 -2.48
CA SER A 36 -7.60 0.41 -3.61
C SER A 36 -8.99 -0.03 -3.13
N PRO A 37 -9.97 0.88 -2.97
CA PRO A 37 -11.30 0.49 -2.52
C PRO A 37 -12.01 -0.37 -3.58
N LEU A 38 -11.75 -0.13 -4.86
CA LEU A 38 -12.45 -0.80 -5.97
C LEU A 38 -11.86 -2.15 -6.38
N ASP A 39 -10.60 -2.42 -6.02
CA ASP A 39 -9.97 -3.72 -6.28
C ASP A 39 -9.86 -4.61 -5.02
N CYS A 40 -10.25 -4.08 -3.85
CA CYS A 40 -10.25 -4.85 -2.62
C CYS A 40 -11.39 -5.87 -2.62
N LEU A 41 -11.06 -7.14 -2.38
CA LEU A 41 -12.07 -8.21 -2.26
C LEU A 41 -12.60 -8.40 -0.82
N GLY A 42 -12.24 -7.51 0.12
CA GLY A 42 -12.75 -7.55 1.50
C GLY A 42 -12.35 -8.78 2.32
N CYS A 43 -11.26 -9.47 1.98
CA CYS A 43 -10.88 -10.76 2.60
C CYS A 43 -10.38 -10.67 4.06
N GLY A 44 -10.04 -9.47 4.56
CA GLY A 44 -9.62 -9.26 5.95
C GLY A 44 -8.17 -9.64 6.29
N ASN A 45 -7.42 -10.31 5.40
CA ASN A 45 -6.06 -10.79 5.68
C ASN A 45 -5.10 -9.68 6.15
N CYS A 46 -5.17 -8.48 5.56
CA CYS A 46 -4.33 -7.35 5.95
C CYS A 46 -4.60 -6.86 7.38
N VAL A 47 -5.86 -6.92 7.83
CA VAL A 47 -6.26 -6.56 9.19
C VAL A 47 -5.82 -7.63 10.17
N ASP A 48 -6.06 -8.90 9.85
CA ASP A 48 -5.71 -10.02 10.71
C ASP A 48 -4.21 -10.06 11.03
N ILE A 49 -3.35 -9.92 10.02
CA ILE A 49 -1.90 -9.98 10.20
C ILE A 49 -1.25 -8.69 10.71
N CYS A 50 -2.00 -7.58 10.80
CA CYS A 50 -1.44 -6.28 11.17
C CYS A 50 -0.71 -6.36 12.54
N PRO A 51 0.62 -6.12 12.59
CA PRO A 51 1.42 -6.35 13.79
C PRO A 51 1.57 -5.09 14.66
N ALA A 52 0.72 -4.08 14.47
CA ALA A 52 0.88 -2.80 15.14
C ALA A 52 0.78 -2.95 16.68
N PRO A 53 1.71 -2.34 17.44
CA PRO A 53 1.88 -2.61 18.87
C PRO A 53 0.78 -2.00 19.75
N LYS A 54 0.04 -1.01 19.23
CA LYS A 54 -1.02 -0.28 19.95
C LYS A 54 -2.41 -0.67 19.42
N GLY A 55 -2.59 -1.93 19.02
CA GLY A 55 -3.79 -2.40 18.34
C GLY A 55 -3.68 -2.29 16.83
N LYS A 56 -4.79 -2.56 16.13
CA LYS A 56 -4.83 -2.65 14.67
C LYS A 56 -4.69 -1.26 14.02
N ALA A 57 -3.71 -1.10 13.12
CA ALA A 57 -3.51 0.12 12.34
C ALA A 57 -4.40 0.20 11.09
N ILE A 58 -5.08 -0.89 10.77
CA ILE A 58 -6.05 -1.00 9.68
C ILE A 58 -7.26 -1.77 10.23
N VAL A 59 -8.45 -1.33 9.88
CA VAL A 59 -9.73 -1.91 10.34
C VAL A 59 -10.65 -2.12 9.14
N MET A 60 -11.58 -3.07 9.25
CA MET A 60 -12.60 -3.28 8.21
C MET A 60 -13.76 -2.29 8.40
N THR A 61 -14.14 -1.62 7.32
CA THR A 61 -15.25 -0.65 7.23
C THR A 61 -16.08 -0.94 5.97
N SER A 62 -17.24 -0.28 5.82
CA SER A 62 -18.07 -0.43 4.62
C SER A 62 -17.38 0.21 3.41
N ILE A 63 -17.52 -0.39 2.22
CA ILE A 63 -17.00 0.22 1.00
C ILE A 63 -17.64 1.60 0.72
N ASP A 64 -18.90 1.79 1.11
CA ASP A 64 -19.62 3.06 0.91
C ASP A 64 -18.90 4.24 1.56
N THR A 65 -18.21 4.02 2.68
CA THR A 65 -17.45 5.05 3.39
C THR A 65 -15.99 5.15 2.92
N GLU A 66 -15.48 4.16 2.19
CA GLU A 66 -14.08 4.10 1.74
C GLU A 66 -13.91 4.46 0.26
N ILE A 67 -15.01 4.60 -0.50
CA ILE A 67 -14.94 4.93 -1.94
C ILE A 67 -14.32 6.31 -2.18
N GLU A 68 -14.44 7.23 -1.22
CA GLU A 68 -13.81 8.56 -1.22
C GLU A 68 -12.28 8.49 -1.25
N GLN A 69 -11.68 7.37 -0.80
CA GLN A 69 -10.24 7.14 -0.85
C GLN A 69 -9.72 6.85 -2.26
N ALA A 70 -10.59 6.64 -3.25
CA ALA A 70 -10.20 6.24 -4.60
C ALA A 70 -9.31 7.29 -5.29
N GLU A 71 -9.57 8.58 -5.10
CA GLU A 71 -8.74 9.65 -5.67
C GLU A 71 -7.36 9.69 -5.01
N ALA A 72 -7.31 9.59 -3.67
CA ALA A 72 -6.05 9.51 -2.92
C ALA A 72 -5.23 8.26 -3.31
N TRP A 73 -5.88 7.12 -3.55
CA TRP A 73 -5.25 5.92 -4.09
C TRP A 73 -4.64 6.18 -5.46
N ASN A 74 -5.44 6.69 -6.40
CA ASN A 74 -5.02 6.97 -7.77
C ASN A 74 -3.87 7.97 -7.82
N TYR A 75 -3.93 9.04 -7.02
CA TYR A 75 -2.83 9.99 -6.90
C TYR A 75 -1.55 9.31 -6.42
N GLY A 76 -1.64 8.57 -5.32
CA GLY A 76 -0.51 7.93 -4.67
C GLY A 76 0.24 6.91 -5.53
N VAL A 77 -0.49 6.09 -6.29
CA VAL A 77 0.12 5.08 -7.16
C VAL A 77 0.72 5.67 -8.44
N ASN A 78 0.35 6.89 -8.81
CA ASN A 78 0.86 7.60 -9.98
C ASN A 78 1.95 8.65 -9.63
N LEU A 79 2.31 8.78 -8.36
CA LEU A 79 3.46 9.58 -7.97
C LEU A 79 4.74 9.06 -8.66
N PRO A 80 5.72 9.93 -8.95
CA PRO A 80 7.02 9.50 -9.48
C PRO A 80 7.61 8.36 -8.64
N VAL A 81 8.31 7.41 -9.26
CA VAL A 81 8.91 6.29 -8.52
C VAL A 81 10.02 6.80 -7.58
N LYS A 82 10.02 6.31 -6.34
CA LYS A 82 11.05 6.61 -5.34
C LYS A 82 12.02 5.45 -5.29
N GLU A 83 13.31 5.73 -5.15
CA GLU A 83 14.29 4.69 -4.89
C GLU A 83 13.93 3.96 -3.60
N ASN A 84 14.02 2.62 -3.61
CA ASN A 84 13.72 1.82 -2.44
C ASN A 84 14.69 2.16 -1.31
N PRO A 85 14.23 2.70 -0.16
CA PRO A 85 15.12 3.08 0.92
C PRO A 85 15.66 1.88 1.72
N MET A 86 15.32 0.66 1.31
CA MET A 86 15.58 -0.60 2.01
C MET A 86 16.10 -1.65 1.03
N LYS A 87 16.66 -2.75 1.55
CA LYS A 87 17.00 -3.92 0.72
C LYS A 87 15.73 -4.63 0.25
N LYS A 88 15.59 -4.85 -1.06
CA LYS A 88 14.41 -5.48 -1.67
C LYS A 88 14.11 -6.89 -1.11
N GLU A 89 15.12 -7.60 -0.62
CA GLU A 89 14.98 -8.95 -0.06
C GLU A 89 14.37 -8.97 1.36
N THR A 90 14.13 -7.81 1.97
CA THR A 90 13.47 -7.70 3.27
C THR A 90 11.95 -7.61 3.12
N VAL A 91 11.21 -7.99 4.18
CA VAL A 91 9.74 -7.86 4.19
C VAL A 91 9.31 -6.41 3.89
N LYS A 92 9.95 -5.41 4.49
CA LYS A 92 9.62 -4.00 4.25
C LYS A 92 10.06 -3.54 2.85
N GLY A 93 11.30 -3.85 2.45
CA GLY A 93 11.85 -3.37 1.18
C GLY A 93 11.14 -3.94 -0.03
N SER A 94 10.82 -5.23 -0.04
CA SER A 94 10.07 -5.86 -1.15
C SER A 94 8.74 -5.17 -1.44
N GLN A 95 8.10 -4.55 -0.44
CA GLN A 95 6.80 -3.91 -0.64
C GLN A 95 6.91 -2.51 -1.27
N PHE A 96 8.10 -1.89 -1.31
CA PHE A 96 8.33 -0.64 -2.05
C PHE A 96 8.61 -0.86 -3.53
N GLU A 97 8.86 -2.11 -3.96
CA GLU A 97 8.95 -2.45 -5.37
C GLU A 97 7.55 -2.55 -5.99
N GLN A 98 7.41 -2.14 -7.24
CA GLN A 98 6.16 -2.22 -7.97
C GLN A 98 5.71 -3.69 -8.12
N PRO A 99 4.50 -4.07 -7.68
CA PRO A 99 3.94 -5.37 -8.01
C PRO A 99 3.57 -5.41 -9.50
N LEU A 100 4.03 -6.41 -10.24
CA LEU A 100 3.67 -6.61 -11.65
C LEU A 100 2.59 -7.69 -11.84
N PHE A 101 2.09 -8.23 -10.73
CA PHE A 101 0.93 -9.11 -10.68
C PHE A 101 -0.10 -8.54 -9.70
N GLU A 102 -1.21 -8.03 -10.22
CA GLU A 102 -2.26 -7.40 -9.43
C GLU A 102 -3.66 -7.58 -10.04
N PHE A 103 -4.67 -7.47 -9.17
CA PHE A 103 -6.10 -7.46 -9.52
C PHE A 103 -6.58 -8.66 -10.37
N SER A 104 -6.02 -9.85 -10.09
CA SER A 104 -6.42 -11.11 -10.70
C SER A 104 -7.85 -11.52 -10.31
N GLY A 105 -8.50 -12.34 -11.13
CA GLY A 105 -9.82 -12.95 -10.83
C GLY A 105 -9.79 -14.11 -9.82
N ALA A 106 -8.79 -14.19 -8.94
CA ALA A 106 -8.71 -15.23 -7.91
C ALA A 106 -9.72 -15.00 -6.77
N CYS A 107 -9.95 -16.02 -5.94
CA CYS A 107 -10.84 -15.93 -4.78
C CYS A 107 -10.35 -14.88 -3.76
N ALA A 108 -11.29 -14.31 -2.99
CA ALA A 108 -10.97 -13.44 -1.87
C ALA A 108 -10.09 -14.17 -0.84
N GLY A 109 -8.88 -13.65 -0.60
CA GLY A 109 -7.93 -14.27 0.33
C GLY A 109 -7.21 -15.51 -0.22
N CYS A 110 -7.16 -15.69 -1.55
CA CYS A 110 -6.42 -16.77 -2.19
C CYS A 110 -4.96 -16.86 -1.68
N GLY A 111 -4.56 -18.07 -1.27
CA GLY A 111 -3.24 -18.33 -0.70
C GLY A 111 -2.10 -18.33 -1.73
N GLU A 112 -2.37 -18.29 -3.03
CA GLU A 112 -1.35 -18.38 -4.08
C GLU A 112 -0.84 -17.00 -4.51
N THR A 113 -1.76 -16.06 -4.72
CA THR A 113 -1.46 -14.74 -5.28
C THR A 113 -0.42 -13.91 -4.51
N PRO A 114 -0.30 -13.97 -3.16
CA PRO A 114 0.74 -13.23 -2.45
C PRO A 114 2.16 -13.69 -2.82
N TYR A 115 2.35 -14.99 -3.08
CA TYR A 115 3.64 -15.54 -3.49
C TYR A 115 4.00 -15.11 -4.91
N ALA A 116 3.06 -15.20 -5.86
CA ALA A 116 3.26 -14.74 -7.23
C ALA A 116 3.60 -13.24 -7.28
N LYS A 117 2.84 -12.42 -6.53
CA LYS A 117 3.13 -10.98 -6.40
C LYS A 117 4.56 -10.73 -5.91
N LEU A 118 4.98 -11.39 -4.84
CA LEU A 118 6.32 -11.21 -4.28
C LEU A 118 7.43 -11.58 -5.28
N LEU A 119 7.25 -12.66 -6.06
CA LEU A 119 8.21 -13.02 -7.10
C LEU A 119 8.38 -11.91 -8.14
N THR A 120 7.28 -11.30 -8.59
CA THR A 120 7.36 -10.17 -9.54
C THR A 120 8.05 -8.94 -8.94
N GLN A 121 7.89 -8.68 -7.64
CA GLN A 121 8.56 -7.57 -6.98
C GLN A 121 10.08 -7.77 -6.84
N LEU A 122 10.56 -9.02 -6.87
CA LEU A 122 11.98 -9.32 -6.73
C LEU A 122 12.70 -9.46 -8.07
N PHE A 123 12.00 -9.97 -9.10
CA PHE A 123 12.59 -10.44 -10.36
C PHE A 123 11.78 -10.14 -11.62
N GLY A 124 10.68 -9.39 -11.50
CA GLY A 124 9.80 -9.05 -12.61
C GLY A 124 10.32 -7.89 -13.47
#